data_AF-A0AA42YZE4-F1
#
_entry.id   AF-A0AA42YZE4-F1
#
_cell.length_a   1.000
_cell.length_b   1.000
_cell.length_c   1.000
_cell.angle_alpha   90.00
_cell.angle_beta   90.00
_cell.angle_gamma   90.00
#
_symmetry.space_group_name_H-M   'P 1'
#
loop_
_entity.id
_entity.type
_entity.pdbx_description
1 polymer ?
#
loop_
_entity_poly.entity_id
_entity_poly.type
_entity_poly.pdbx_seq_one_letter_code
_entity_poly.pdbx_strand_id
1 'polypeptide(L)'
;MNRPLDKFTRWFAWSGVRVPKQLFLAFVPVSVWFSSRPRLNGITRPLMRFLGGVTLKMRKAQPQSTIEGVGNEWQRMFPSRKDVPITGIESDTVYAEIHMPCPHRGTGNVEGCYRMMEYDRKMLERIGGQLVVLRSQAEPGVEVCQLAIRKVDAPVDDLVPAHIRTKRPDPEANPHRSGSPFF
;
A
#
# COMPACT_ATOMS: atom_id res chain seq x y z
N MET A 1 2.16 5.80 29.48
CA MET A 1 1.85 6.51 28.23
C MET A 1 2.96 6.21 27.22
N ASN A 2 2.84 5.10 26.48
CA ASN A 2 3.90 4.57 25.61
C ASN A 2 3.83 5.22 24.22
N ARG A 3 4.89 5.91 23.80
CA ARG A 3 5.01 6.49 22.45
C ARG A 3 5.22 5.37 21.41
N PRO A 4 4.46 5.32 20.31
CA PRO A 4 4.53 4.26 19.30
C PRO A 4 5.76 4.36 18.35
N LEU A 5 6.88 4.92 18.80
CA LEU A 5 8.11 5.14 18.01
C LEU A 5 9.16 4.02 18.16
N ASP A 6 8.89 3.02 19.00
CA ASP A 6 9.84 1.92 19.31
C ASP A 6 9.85 0.79 18.26
N LYS A 7 8.74 0.56 17.55
CA LYS A 7 8.67 -0.46 16.49
C LYS A 7 9.31 -0.01 15.17
N PHE A 8 9.20 1.27 14.83
CA PHE A 8 9.78 1.84 13.61
C PHE A 8 11.33 1.81 13.62
N THR A 9 11.94 1.78 14.82
CA THR A 9 13.39 1.80 15.00
C THR A 9 14.04 0.41 15.01
N ARG A 10 13.28 -0.67 15.24
CA ARG A 10 13.76 -2.07 15.15
C ARG A 10 13.73 -2.65 13.72
N TRP A 11 13.20 -1.89 12.76
CA TRP A 11 13.01 -2.23 11.35
C TRP A 11 14.31 -2.53 10.57
N PHE A 12 15.50 -2.19 11.07
CA PHE A 12 16.70 -2.07 10.22
C PHE A 12 18.04 -2.61 10.77
N ALA A 13 18.01 -3.67 11.57
CA ALA A 13 19.23 -4.34 12.04
C ALA A 13 19.67 -5.58 11.22
N TRP A 14 18.94 -6.02 10.18
CA TRP A 14 19.22 -7.34 9.60
C TRP A 14 18.99 -7.47 8.08
N SER A 15 19.92 -6.89 7.32
CA SER A 15 20.31 -7.36 5.99
C SER A 15 21.62 -6.64 5.67
N GLY A 16 22.66 -7.34 5.21
CA GLY A 16 24.06 -6.89 5.09
C GLY A 16 24.36 -5.66 4.20
N VAL A 17 23.42 -4.73 4.04
CA VAL A 17 23.59 -3.38 3.50
C VAL A 17 23.15 -2.39 4.59
N ARG A 18 24.09 -1.65 5.18
CA ARG A 18 23.79 -0.55 6.12
C ARG A 18 23.30 0.66 5.33
N VAL A 19 21.98 0.80 5.13
CA VAL A 19 21.40 2.10 4.76
C VAL A 19 21.35 2.95 6.04
N PRO A 20 22.00 4.13 6.10
CA PRO A 20 21.99 4.95 7.31
C PRO A 20 20.54 5.31 7.67
N LYS A 21 20.15 5.09 8.93
CA LYS A 21 18.85 5.44 9.54
C LYS A 21 18.35 6.84 9.14
N GLN A 22 19.28 7.77 8.94
CA GLN A 22 19.06 9.16 8.58
C GLN A 22 18.60 9.36 7.13
N LEU A 23 19.09 8.56 6.18
CA LEU A 23 18.71 8.68 4.76
C LEU A 23 17.23 8.31 4.59
N PHE A 24 16.77 7.21 5.17
CA PHE A 24 15.40 6.73 5.02
C PHE A 24 14.37 7.56 5.81
N LEU A 25 14.72 8.02 7.03
CA LEU A 25 13.88 8.95 7.79
C LEU A 25 13.72 10.31 7.11
N ALA A 26 14.63 10.69 6.20
CA ALA A 26 14.44 11.84 5.32
C ALA A 26 13.53 11.49 4.12
N PHE A 27 13.55 10.25 3.61
CA PHE A 27 12.74 9.84 2.46
C PHE A 27 11.24 9.72 2.75
N VAL A 28 10.82 9.22 3.91
CA VAL A 28 9.40 9.07 4.24
C VAL A 28 8.65 10.42 4.28
N PRO A 29 9.08 11.45 5.04
CA PRO A 29 8.40 12.74 5.05
C PRO A 29 8.44 13.43 3.69
N VAL A 30 9.50 13.27 2.91
CA VAL A 30 9.58 13.76 1.52
C VAL A 30 8.55 13.03 0.64
N SER A 31 8.47 11.71 0.72
CA SER A 31 7.49 10.90 -0.04
C SER A 31 6.05 11.24 0.33
N VAL A 32 5.80 11.55 1.59
CA VAL A 32 4.48 11.98 2.10
C VAL A 32 4.16 13.38 1.59
N TRP A 33 5.12 14.30 1.65
CA TRP A 33 4.95 15.66 1.14
C TRP A 33 4.63 15.69 -0.36
N PHE A 34 5.33 14.87 -1.16
CA PHE A 34 5.06 14.71 -2.59
C PHE A 34 3.71 14.04 -2.84
N SER A 35 3.44 12.90 -2.20
CA SER A 35 2.19 12.15 -2.40
C SER A 35 0.94 12.85 -1.88
N SER A 36 1.08 13.78 -0.94
CA SER A 36 -0.04 14.56 -0.40
C SER A 36 -0.54 15.66 -1.35
N ARG A 37 0.24 16.01 -2.38
CA ARG A 37 -0.05 17.17 -3.25
C ARG A 37 -0.40 16.72 -4.67
N PRO A 38 -1.67 16.84 -5.10
CA PRO A 38 -2.10 16.44 -6.46
C PRO A 38 -1.31 17.11 -7.59
N ARG A 39 -0.84 18.35 -7.40
CA ARG A 39 -0.03 19.08 -8.39
C ARG A 39 1.36 18.45 -8.62
N LEU A 40 1.83 17.61 -7.70
CA LEU A 40 3.13 16.94 -7.80
C LEU A 40 3.00 15.49 -8.29
N ASN A 41 1.83 15.07 -8.78
CA ASN A 41 1.59 13.71 -9.26
C ASN A 41 2.55 13.31 -10.37
N GLY A 42 2.86 14.24 -11.29
CA GLY A 42 3.81 14.00 -12.38
C GLY A 42 5.22 13.65 -11.92
N ILE A 43 5.61 14.07 -10.72
CA ILE A 43 6.94 13.80 -10.12
C ILE A 43 6.85 12.59 -9.17
N THR A 44 5.77 12.49 -8.41
CA THR A 44 5.60 11.47 -7.36
C THR A 44 5.65 10.06 -7.93
N ARG A 45 4.95 9.81 -9.04
CA ARG A 45 4.87 8.46 -9.61
C ARG A 45 6.23 7.96 -10.15
N PRO A 46 6.97 8.71 -10.97
CA PRO A 46 8.33 8.33 -11.37
C PRO A 46 9.26 8.09 -10.18
N LEU A 47 9.19 8.95 -9.15
CA LEU A 47 10.02 8.82 -7.95
C LEU A 47 9.72 7.51 -7.20
N MET A 48 8.44 7.20 -6.94
CA MET A 48 8.05 5.96 -6.25
C MET A 48 8.46 4.72 -7.04
N ARG A 49 8.27 4.73 -8.37
CA ARG A 49 8.71 3.62 -9.24
C ARG A 49 10.23 3.46 -9.25
N PHE A 50 10.99 4.55 -9.28
CA PHE A 50 12.45 4.51 -9.18
C PHE A 50 12.89 3.86 -7.86
N LEU A 51 12.34 4.31 -6.73
CA LEU A 51 12.64 3.73 -5.42
C LEU A 51 12.28 2.24 -5.35
N GLY A 52 11.13 1.84 -5.90
CA GLY A 52 10.75 0.43 -6.00
C GLY A 52 11.78 -0.39 -6.81
N GLY A 53 12.28 0.16 -7.91
CA GLY A 53 13.34 -0.45 -8.73
C GLY A 53 14.65 -0.63 -7.96
N VAL A 54 15.08 0.37 -7.18
CA VAL A 54 16.26 0.27 -6.32
C VAL A 54 16.09 -0.83 -5.27
N THR A 55 14.93 -0.87 -4.59
CA THR A 55 14.62 -1.92 -3.61
C THR A 55 14.66 -3.32 -4.23
N LEU A 56 14.05 -3.52 -5.40
CA LEU A 56 14.07 -4.79 -6.11
C LEU A 56 15.50 -5.29 -6.35
N LYS A 57 16.39 -4.39 -6.79
CA LYS A 57 17.81 -4.70 -7.02
C LYS A 57 18.52 -5.07 -5.71
N MET A 58 18.31 -4.30 -4.64
CA MET A 58 18.91 -4.55 -3.32
C MET A 58 18.41 -5.86 -2.69
N ARG A 59 17.12 -6.16 -2.82
CA ARG A 59 16.48 -7.37 -2.30
C ARG A 59 16.63 -8.60 -3.21
N LYS A 60 17.30 -8.43 -4.37
CA LYS A 60 17.50 -9.44 -5.40
C LYS A 60 16.19 -10.16 -5.76
N ALA A 61 15.13 -9.38 -5.93
CA ALA A 61 13.79 -9.89 -6.14
C ALA A 61 13.72 -10.78 -7.38
N GLN A 62 13.03 -11.90 -7.27
CA GLN A 62 12.92 -12.90 -8.34
C GLN A 62 11.49 -12.98 -8.88
N PRO A 63 11.30 -13.04 -10.21
CA PRO A 63 10.01 -13.37 -10.81
C PRO A 63 9.46 -14.70 -10.30
N GLN A 64 8.14 -14.75 -10.11
CA GLN A 64 7.44 -15.93 -9.59
C GLN A 64 6.41 -16.41 -10.60
N SER A 65 6.34 -17.74 -10.76
CA SER A 65 5.40 -18.39 -11.68
C SER A 65 4.00 -18.52 -11.08
N THR A 66 3.88 -18.74 -9.77
CA THR A 66 2.61 -18.92 -9.06
C THR A 66 2.21 -17.67 -8.29
N ILE A 67 0.90 -17.50 -8.04
CA ILE A 67 0.41 -16.37 -7.24
C ILE A 67 0.88 -16.44 -5.78
N GLU A 68 0.90 -17.64 -5.21
CA GLU A 68 1.47 -17.87 -3.88
C GLU A 68 2.95 -17.48 -3.83
N GLY A 69 3.72 -17.82 -4.87
CA GLY A 69 5.11 -17.40 -5.01
C GLY A 69 5.25 -15.88 -5.01
N VAL A 70 4.41 -15.18 -5.79
CA VAL A 70 4.36 -13.70 -5.82
C VAL A 70 4.10 -13.13 -4.42
N GLY A 71 3.10 -13.64 -3.71
CA GLY A 71 2.75 -13.20 -2.36
C GLY A 71 3.91 -13.39 -1.37
N ASN A 72 4.50 -14.59 -1.38
CA ASN A 72 5.63 -14.93 -0.52
C ASN A 72 6.88 -14.10 -0.82
N GLU A 73 7.16 -13.83 -2.10
CA GLU A 73 8.29 -13.00 -2.51
C GLU A 73 8.07 -11.54 -2.15
N TRP A 74 6.85 -11.02 -2.33
CA TRP A 74 6.48 -9.69 -1.83
C TRP A 74 6.71 -9.60 -0.33
N GLN A 75 6.20 -10.57 0.44
CA GLN A 75 6.36 -10.62 1.90
C GLN A 75 7.85 -10.67 2.33
N ARG A 76 8.69 -11.43 1.61
CA ARG A 76 10.13 -11.57 1.87
C ARG A 76 10.89 -10.26 1.72
N MET A 77 10.40 -9.34 0.89
CA MET A 77 11.07 -8.05 0.68
C MET A 77 10.90 -7.08 1.86
N PHE A 78 9.99 -7.36 2.79
CA PHE A 78 9.81 -6.61 4.03
C PHE A 78 10.72 -7.15 5.15
N PRO A 79 11.10 -6.31 6.13
CA PRO A 79 11.95 -6.76 7.24
C PRO A 79 11.30 -7.80 8.15
N SER A 80 9.96 -7.81 8.21
CA SER A 80 9.20 -8.77 9.01
C SER A 80 7.94 -9.20 8.25
N ARG A 81 7.74 -10.50 8.14
CA ARG A 81 6.51 -11.09 7.59
C ARG A 81 5.28 -10.73 8.43
N LYS A 82 5.46 -10.46 9.73
CA LYS A 82 4.36 -10.07 10.63
C LYS A 82 3.84 -8.66 10.35
N ASP A 83 4.65 -7.83 9.71
CA ASP A 83 4.23 -6.47 9.33
C ASP A 83 3.39 -6.47 8.06
N VAL A 84 3.45 -7.58 7.31
CA VAL A 84 2.76 -7.80 6.05
C VAL A 84 2.18 -9.21 5.94
N PRO A 85 1.29 -9.62 6.87
CA PRO A 85 0.78 -10.99 6.87
C PRO A 85 -0.05 -11.26 5.62
N ILE A 86 0.14 -12.44 5.04
CA ILE A 86 -0.79 -13.01 4.06
C ILE A 86 -1.94 -13.60 4.87
N THR A 87 -3.15 -13.11 4.65
CA THR A 87 -4.36 -13.50 5.40
C THR A 87 -5.15 -14.60 4.69
N GLY A 88 -4.95 -14.76 3.39
CA GLY A 88 -5.59 -15.81 2.60
C GLY A 88 -5.02 -15.92 1.19
N ILE A 89 -5.19 -17.08 0.58
CA ILE A 89 -4.91 -17.31 -0.84
C ILE A 89 -6.14 -18.03 -1.39
N GLU A 90 -6.84 -17.37 -2.32
CA GLU A 90 -8.06 -17.89 -2.93
C GLU A 90 -7.90 -17.88 -4.44
N SER A 91 -7.97 -19.07 -5.06
CA SER A 91 -7.86 -19.25 -6.51
C SER A 91 -6.59 -18.60 -7.10
N ASP A 92 -6.72 -17.37 -7.59
CA ASP A 92 -5.72 -16.57 -8.29
C ASP A 92 -5.33 -15.29 -7.52
N THR A 93 -5.77 -15.16 -6.27
CA THR A 93 -5.66 -13.94 -5.46
C THR A 93 -4.99 -14.23 -4.12
N VAL A 94 -3.95 -13.45 -3.81
CA VAL A 94 -3.37 -13.39 -2.47
C VAL A 94 -3.96 -12.18 -1.76
N TYR A 95 -4.55 -12.42 -0.58
CA TYR A 95 -4.97 -11.37 0.34
C TYR A 95 -3.91 -11.16 1.41
N ALA A 96 -3.58 -9.91 1.66
CA ALA A 96 -2.56 -9.52 2.63
C ALA A 96 -2.93 -8.22 3.33
N GLU A 97 -2.24 -7.94 4.43
CA GLU A 97 -2.38 -6.69 5.16
C GLU A 97 -1.04 -5.94 5.24
N ILE A 98 -1.09 -4.63 5.50
CA ILE A 98 0.09 -3.85 5.93
C ILE A 98 -0.19 -3.24 7.29
N HIS A 99 0.55 -3.72 8.29
CA HIS A 99 0.43 -3.32 9.70
C HIS A 99 1.39 -2.19 10.07
N MET A 100 2.38 -1.90 9.23
CA MET A 100 3.29 -0.77 9.45
C MET A 100 2.49 0.54 9.44
N PRO A 101 2.72 1.45 10.41
CA PRO A 101 2.06 2.74 10.43
C PRO A 101 2.32 3.54 9.14
N CYS A 102 1.24 3.85 8.44
CA CYS A 102 1.29 4.66 7.22
C CYS A 102 1.27 6.16 7.59
N PRO A 103 2.09 7.01 6.97
CA PRO A 103 2.03 8.45 7.24
C PRO A 103 0.73 9.13 6.80
N HIS A 104 -0.03 8.51 5.88
CA HIS A 104 -1.37 8.98 5.50
C HIS A 104 -2.45 8.51 6.48
N ARG A 105 -2.12 7.76 7.54
CA ARG A 105 -3.11 7.17 8.44
C ARG A 105 -4.05 8.22 9.03
N GLY A 106 -5.35 7.98 8.92
CA GLY A 106 -6.39 8.87 9.44
C GLY A 106 -6.49 10.24 8.78
N THR A 107 -5.73 10.51 7.71
CA THR A 107 -5.74 11.83 7.04
C THR A 107 -6.93 12.04 6.11
N GLY A 108 -7.65 10.98 5.74
CA GLY A 108 -8.66 11.00 4.67
C GLY A 108 -8.06 11.04 3.25
N ASN A 109 -6.74 11.17 3.10
CA ASN A 109 -6.07 11.32 1.80
C ASN A 109 -5.79 9.96 1.12
N VAL A 110 -6.85 9.24 0.79
CA VAL A 110 -6.76 7.92 0.14
C VAL A 110 -6.07 8.01 -1.23
N GLU A 111 -6.26 9.11 -1.95
CA GLU A 111 -5.57 9.35 -3.23
C GLU A 111 -4.04 9.51 -3.03
N GLY A 112 -3.62 10.20 -1.96
CA GLY A 112 -2.20 10.30 -1.60
C GLY A 112 -1.60 8.95 -1.26
N CYS A 113 -2.33 8.12 -0.51
CA CYS A 113 -1.94 6.73 -0.27
C CYS A 113 -1.83 5.95 -1.59
N TYR A 114 -2.81 6.03 -2.48
CA TYR A 114 -2.79 5.36 -3.78
C TYR A 114 -1.54 5.69 -4.61
N ARG A 115 -1.11 6.95 -4.60
CA ARG A 115 0.12 7.40 -5.27
C ARG A 115 1.38 6.84 -4.62
N MET A 116 1.43 6.78 -3.30
CA MET A 116 2.57 6.22 -2.57
C MET A 116 2.73 4.71 -2.85
N MET A 117 1.62 3.99 -3.02
CA MET A 117 1.62 2.55 -3.35
C MET A 117 2.13 2.22 -4.76
N GLU A 118 2.50 3.22 -5.59
CA GLU A 118 3.26 2.97 -6.82
C GLU A 118 4.60 2.28 -6.56
N TYR A 119 5.17 2.47 -5.37
CA TYR A 119 6.36 1.76 -4.91
C TYR A 119 6.13 0.25 -4.89
N ASP A 120 5.11 -0.23 -4.17
CA ASP A 120 4.74 -1.64 -4.12
C ASP A 120 4.24 -2.16 -5.47
N ARG A 121 3.49 -1.37 -6.23
CA ARG A 121 3.08 -1.77 -7.60
C ARG A 121 4.28 -2.06 -8.47
N LYS A 122 5.32 -1.22 -8.42
CA LYS A 122 6.54 -1.48 -9.19
C LYS A 122 7.23 -2.76 -8.73
N MET A 123 7.25 -3.01 -7.42
CA MET A 123 7.83 -4.23 -6.86
C MET A 123 7.08 -5.47 -7.36
N LEU A 124 5.75 -5.46 -7.26
CA LEU A 124 4.88 -6.56 -7.68
C LEU A 124 4.95 -6.82 -9.19
N GLU A 125 4.93 -5.76 -10.01
CA GLU A 125 5.07 -5.83 -11.47
C GLU A 125 6.32 -6.62 -11.87
N ARG A 126 7.45 -6.38 -11.20
CA ARG A 126 8.72 -7.06 -11.50
C ARG A 126 8.71 -8.55 -11.15
N ILE A 127 8.02 -8.92 -10.06
CA ILE A 127 7.95 -10.31 -9.61
C ILE A 127 6.78 -11.09 -10.23
N GLY A 128 6.01 -10.44 -11.11
CA GLY A 128 4.96 -11.07 -11.92
C GLY A 128 3.56 -10.96 -11.34
N GLY A 129 3.31 -9.96 -10.49
CA GLY A 129 2.00 -9.65 -9.93
C GLY A 129 1.56 -8.20 -10.13
N GLN A 130 0.34 -7.91 -9.70
CA GLN A 130 -0.27 -6.58 -9.65
C GLN A 130 -0.99 -6.39 -8.32
N LEU A 131 -1.06 -5.14 -7.86
CA LEU A 131 -1.56 -4.79 -6.53
C LEU A 131 -2.84 -3.97 -6.60
N VAL A 132 -3.84 -4.41 -5.85
CA VAL A 132 -5.04 -3.63 -5.52
C VAL A 132 -5.08 -3.38 -4.02
N VAL A 133 -5.21 -2.12 -3.61
CA VAL A 133 -5.46 -1.75 -2.21
C VAL A 133 -6.96 -1.73 -2.01
N LEU A 134 -7.50 -2.66 -1.22
CA LEU A 134 -8.93 -2.78 -0.93
C LEU A 134 -9.36 -1.78 0.15
N ARG A 135 -8.59 -1.72 1.24
CA ARG A 135 -8.74 -0.72 2.33
C ARG A 135 -7.40 -0.06 2.62
N SER A 136 -7.42 1.24 2.87
CA SER A 136 -6.24 2.04 3.20
C SER A 136 -6.32 2.56 4.62
N GLN A 137 -5.21 2.54 5.36
CA GLN A 137 -5.08 3.26 6.63
C GLN A 137 -5.41 4.77 6.53
N ALA A 138 -5.39 5.34 5.32
CA ALA A 138 -5.79 6.73 5.10
C ALA A 138 -7.29 6.96 5.27
N GLU A 139 -8.11 5.91 5.19
CA GLU A 139 -9.54 5.97 5.49
C GLU A 139 -9.80 6.16 6.99
N PRO A 140 -10.86 6.88 7.37
CA PRO A 140 -11.32 6.91 8.75
C PRO A 140 -11.65 5.50 9.26
N GLY A 141 -11.17 5.16 10.47
CA GLY A 141 -11.47 3.89 11.14
C GLY A 141 -10.76 2.65 10.58
N VAL A 142 -9.89 2.79 9.58
CA VAL A 142 -9.10 1.67 9.04
C VAL A 142 -7.74 1.61 9.73
N GLU A 143 -7.53 0.55 10.51
CA GLU A 143 -6.32 0.40 11.31
C GLU A 143 -5.12 -0.15 10.52
N VAL A 144 -5.36 -1.02 9.54
CA VAL A 144 -4.36 -1.67 8.68
C VAL A 144 -4.78 -1.58 7.22
N CYS A 145 -3.82 -1.51 6.29
CA CYS A 145 -4.18 -1.57 4.87
C CYS A 145 -4.52 -3.02 4.53
N GLN A 146 -5.53 -3.22 3.70
CA GLN A 146 -5.92 -4.53 3.16
C GLN A 146 -5.66 -4.54 1.66
N LEU A 147 -5.01 -5.60 1.19
CA LEU A 147 -4.49 -5.72 -0.16
C LEU A 147 -5.01 -6.99 -0.81
N ALA A 148 -5.18 -6.92 -2.13
CA ALA A 148 -5.28 -8.06 -3.00
C ALA A 148 -4.14 -8.01 -4.03
N ILE A 149 -3.51 -9.15 -4.24
CA ILE A 149 -2.43 -9.33 -5.22
C ILE A 149 -2.89 -10.40 -6.19
N ARG A 150 -2.79 -10.11 -7.49
CA ARG A 150 -3.05 -11.06 -8.59
C ARG A 150 -1.86 -11.14 -9.53
N LYS A 151 -1.86 -12.11 -10.45
CA LYS A 151 -0.91 -12.14 -11.58
C LYS A 151 -1.13 -10.92 -12.48
N VAL A 152 -0.09 -10.43 -13.13
CA VAL A 152 -0.11 -9.18 -13.94
C VAL A 152 -1.10 -9.21 -15.11
N ASP A 153 -1.45 -10.40 -15.58
CA ASP A 153 -2.35 -10.70 -16.70
C ASP A 153 -3.74 -11.17 -16.26
N ALA A 154 -3.96 -11.37 -14.96
CA ALA A 154 -5.27 -11.71 -14.43
C ALA A 154 -6.19 -10.47 -14.38
N PRO A 155 -7.51 -10.62 -14.62
CA PRO A 155 -8.46 -9.53 -14.44
C PRO A 155 -8.47 -9.07 -12.98
N VAL A 156 -8.80 -7.80 -12.73
CA VAL A 156 -8.95 -7.21 -11.38
C VAL A 156 -10.23 -6.40 -11.24
N ASP A 157 -11.14 -6.49 -12.21
CA ASP A 157 -12.33 -5.63 -12.31
C ASP A 157 -13.36 -5.88 -11.19
N ASP A 158 -13.34 -7.07 -10.60
CA ASP A 158 -14.10 -7.46 -9.41
C ASP A 158 -13.50 -6.88 -8.10
N LEU A 159 -12.25 -6.42 -8.12
CA LEU A 159 -11.58 -5.82 -6.97
C LEU A 159 -11.74 -4.30 -7.01
N VAL A 160 -12.54 -3.74 -6.10
CA VAL A 160 -12.74 -2.28 -6.03
C VAL A 160 -11.60 -1.61 -5.24
N PRO A 161 -10.74 -0.78 -5.87
CA PRO A 161 -9.65 -0.13 -5.16
C PRO A 161 -10.17 0.95 -4.19
N ALA A 162 -9.51 1.11 -3.03
CA ALA A 162 -9.88 2.06 -1.99
C ALA A 162 -10.07 3.49 -2.53
N HIS A 163 -9.14 3.97 -3.36
CA HIS A 163 -9.19 5.32 -3.95
C HIS A 163 -10.33 5.54 -4.97
N ILE A 164 -10.96 4.47 -5.46
CA ILE A 164 -12.17 4.54 -6.28
C ILE A 164 -13.40 4.47 -5.38
N ARG A 165 -13.43 3.52 -4.43
CA ARG A 165 -14.55 3.37 -3.50
C ARG A 165 -14.81 4.64 -2.70
N THR A 166 -13.76 5.30 -2.20
CA THR A 166 -13.92 6.52 -1.38
C THR A 166 -14.28 7.77 -2.18
N LYS A 167 -14.25 7.72 -3.52
CA LYS A 167 -14.73 8.81 -4.39
C LYS A 167 -16.23 8.69 -4.69
N ARG A 168 -16.81 7.50 -4.54
CA ARG A 168 -18.26 7.34 -4.71
C ARG A 168 -18.94 7.96 -3.50
N PRO A 169 -19.90 8.89 -3.69
CA PRO A 169 -20.73 9.33 -2.57
C PRO A 169 -21.45 8.11 -2.00
N ASP A 170 -21.37 7.95 -0.69
CA ASP A 170 -22.08 6.89 0.02
C ASP A 170 -23.59 7.10 -0.20
N PRO A 171 -24.34 6.14 -0.76
CA PRO A 171 -25.78 6.27 -0.87
C PRO A 171 -26.46 6.37 0.51
N GLU A 172 -25.82 5.89 1.57
CA GLU A 172 -26.30 5.97 2.96
C GLU A 172 -25.92 7.27 3.70
N ALA A 173 -24.98 8.07 3.19
CA ALA A 173 -24.55 9.31 3.86
C ALA A 173 -25.47 10.51 3.61
N ASN A 174 -26.67 10.29 3.05
CA ASN A 174 -27.69 11.34 2.92
C ASN A 174 -28.89 11.08 3.84
N PRO A 175 -28.79 11.37 5.15
CA PRO A 175 -29.93 11.32 6.06
C PRO A 175 -31.02 12.38 5.76
N HIS A 176 -30.84 13.23 4.73
CA HIS A 176 -31.77 14.30 4.37
C HIS A 176 -32.66 14.03 3.16
N ARG A 177 -32.74 12.79 2.67
CA ARG A 177 -33.90 12.35 1.87
C ARG A 177 -34.96 11.72 2.76
N SER A 178 -35.37 12.43 3.81
CA SER A 178 -36.70 12.26 4.38
C SER A 178 -37.70 12.58 3.26
N GLY A 179 -38.56 11.62 2.93
CA GLY A 179 -39.57 11.78 1.91
C GLY A 179 -40.36 13.06 2.12
N SER A 180 -40.47 13.86 1.05
CA SER A 180 -41.69 14.62 0.87
C SER A 180 -42.80 13.58 0.66
N PRO A 181 -43.84 13.57 1.49
CA PRO A 181 -45.02 12.81 1.15
C PRO A 181 -45.61 13.44 -0.11
N PHE A 182 -46.15 12.59 -0.98
CA PHE A 182 -47.17 12.97 -1.94
C PHE A 182 -48.20 13.89 -1.25
N PHE A 183 -48.44 15.07 -1.81
CA PHE A 183 -49.75 15.65 -2.16
C PHE A 183 -49.54 17.00 -2.85
#